data_AF-A0A2A6NI27-F1
#
_entry.id   AF-A0A2A6NI27-F1
#
_cell.length_a   1.000
_cell.length_b   1.000
_cell.length_c   1.000
_cell.angle_alpha   90.00
_cell.angle_beta   90.00
_cell.angle_gamma   90.00
#
_symmetry.space_group_name_H-M   'P 1'
#
loop_
_entity.id
_entity.type
_entity.pdbx_description
1 polymer ?
#
loop_
_entity_poly.entity_id
_entity_poly.type
_entity_poly.pdbx_seq_one_letter_code
_entity_poly.pdbx_strand_id
1 'polypeptide(L)'
;MLPIGTSLPFAAWRGETMKILVMGAGGIGGYYGGRLAAAGQDVTFVARGAHLDAMRRDGLQIIGISGDHTVKPVKAVADPAEAEPPEMVLFATKLGDTERGAKALQAAVREGTTIISLQNGIEGPDLIRAHLPRAHVVPGVVRISSHIARPCVIEHKAQPGRIEFGEPDGERIRTSRPSSTCARRPASMPCSHQRSATMSG
;
A
#
# COMPACT_ATOMS: atom_id res chain seq x y z
N MET A 1 39.48 -0.93 18.38
CA MET A 1 39.82 -0.52 17.01
C MET A 1 39.74 -1.77 16.13
N LEU A 2 38.62 -1.94 15.42
CA LEU A 2 38.33 -3.07 14.53
C LEU A 2 37.78 -2.49 13.20
N PRO A 3 38.05 -3.12 12.06
CA PRO A 3 38.09 -2.46 10.77
C PRO A 3 36.71 -2.19 10.17
N ILE A 4 36.67 -1.08 9.44
CA ILE A 4 35.61 -0.63 8.54
C ILE A 4 35.67 -1.51 7.28
N GLY A 5 34.53 -2.08 6.88
CA GLY A 5 34.37 -2.68 5.54
C GLY A 5 33.91 -4.13 5.54
N THR A 6 32.60 -4.34 5.60
CA THR A 6 31.98 -5.49 4.91
C THR A 6 30.60 -5.06 4.43
N SER A 7 30.48 -4.87 3.11
CA SER A 7 29.20 -4.75 2.41
C SER A 7 28.42 -6.05 2.59
N LEU A 8 27.37 -6.03 3.42
CA LEU A 8 26.41 -7.13 3.50
C LEU A 8 25.29 -6.88 2.48
N PRO A 9 25.04 -7.80 1.52
CA PRO A 9 23.87 -7.71 0.67
C PRO A 9 22.63 -7.92 1.53
N PHE A 10 21.66 -7.01 1.39
CA PHE A 10 20.22 -7.25 1.55
C PHE A 10 19.86 -8.41 2.51
N ALA A 11 20.12 -8.24 3.81
CA ALA A 11 19.81 -9.26 4.81
C ALA A 11 18.30 -9.38 5.02
N ALA A 12 17.72 -10.33 4.30
CA ALA A 12 16.55 -11.16 4.59
C ALA A 12 15.63 -10.68 5.71
N TRP A 13 14.40 -10.31 5.33
CA TRP A 13 13.25 -10.55 6.20
C TRP A 13 13.30 -12.01 6.64
N ARG A 14 13.08 -12.28 7.93
CA ARG A 14 12.87 -13.67 8.38
C ARG A 14 11.59 -14.19 7.73
N GLY A 15 11.72 -14.89 6.60
CA GLY A 15 10.83 -15.95 6.12
C GLY A 15 9.41 -15.63 5.64
N GLU A 16 8.81 -14.48 5.93
CA GLU A 16 7.38 -14.26 5.63
C GLU A 16 7.15 -13.04 4.74
N THR A 17 6.78 -13.31 3.50
CA THR A 17 6.24 -12.37 2.52
C THR A 17 4.80 -12.04 2.91
N MET A 18 4.46 -10.75 3.11
CA MET A 18 3.07 -10.38 3.41
C MET A 18 2.21 -10.33 2.15
N LYS A 19 0.95 -10.75 2.29
CA LYS A 19 -0.06 -10.64 1.23
C LYS A 19 -0.75 -9.29 1.27
N ILE A 20 -0.51 -8.48 0.25
CA ILE A 20 -0.98 -7.10 0.15
C ILE A 20 -1.91 -6.96 -1.05
N LEU A 21 -3.11 -6.46 -0.81
CA LEU A 21 -4.05 -6.09 -1.86
C LEU A 21 -4.05 -4.56 -2.04
N VAL A 22 -3.87 -4.09 -3.27
CA VAL A 22 -3.96 -2.67 -3.61
C VAL A 22 -5.33 -2.42 -4.22
N MET A 23 -6.24 -1.87 -3.43
CA MET A 23 -7.57 -1.47 -3.91
C MET A 23 -7.46 -0.14 -4.64
N GLY A 24 -7.30 -0.21 -5.96
CA GLY A 24 -7.14 0.93 -6.86
C GLY A 24 -5.68 1.14 -7.29
N ALA A 25 -5.28 0.54 -8.41
CA ALA A 25 -3.96 0.72 -9.03
C ALA A 25 -3.82 2.06 -9.78
N GLY A 26 -4.24 3.16 -9.16
CA GLY A 26 -4.06 4.53 -9.66
C GLY A 26 -2.63 5.04 -9.48
N GLY A 27 -2.43 6.36 -9.54
CA GLY A 27 -1.12 6.97 -9.24
C GLY A 27 -0.56 6.54 -7.89
N ILE A 28 -1.34 6.75 -6.81
CA ILE A 28 -0.93 6.42 -5.43
C ILE A 28 -0.78 4.90 -5.26
N GLY A 29 -1.83 4.13 -5.54
CA GLY A 29 -1.84 2.68 -5.32
C GLY A 29 -0.84 1.94 -6.20
N GLY A 30 -0.74 2.31 -7.48
CA GLY A 30 0.23 1.76 -8.42
C GLY A 30 1.67 2.07 -7.99
N TYR A 31 1.96 3.31 -7.58
CA TYR A 31 3.30 3.67 -7.10
C TYR A 31 3.69 2.88 -5.86
N TYR A 32 2.89 2.92 -4.80
CA TYR A 32 3.27 2.29 -3.54
C TYR A 32 3.16 0.77 -3.57
N GLY A 33 2.14 0.23 -4.24
CA GLY A 33 2.04 -1.19 -4.49
C GLY A 33 3.22 -1.72 -5.28
N GLY A 34 3.64 -1.01 -6.34
CA GLY A 34 4.79 -1.44 -7.13
C GLY A 34 6.11 -1.32 -6.37
N ARG A 35 6.28 -0.33 -5.49
CA ARG A 35 7.44 -0.25 -4.58
C ARG A 35 7.45 -1.40 -3.56
N LEU A 36 6.29 -1.82 -3.05
CA LEU A 36 6.18 -2.99 -2.16
C LEU A 36 6.49 -4.30 -2.88
N ALA A 37 6.00 -4.46 -4.12
CA ALA A 37 6.33 -5.60 -4.97
C ALA A 37 7.84 -5.65 -5.27
N ALA A 38 8.45 -4.50 -5.59
CA ALA A 38 9.89 -4.38 -5.78
C ALA A 38 10.71 -4.76 -4.52
N ALA A 39 10.12 -4.58 -3.34
CA ALA A 39 10.70 -4.97 -2.05
C ALA A 39 10.46 -6.45 -1.69
N GLY A 40 9.87 -7.25 -2.59
CA GLY A 40 9.66 -8.68 -2.42
C GLY A 40 8.38 -9.06 -1.67
N GLN A 41 7.42 -8.14 -1.52
CA GLN A 41 6.10 -8.45 -0.96
C GLN A 41 5.18 -9.10 -2.00
N ASP A 42 4.19 -9.88 -1.55
CA ASP A 42 3.20 -10.48 -2.44
C ASP A 42 2.06 -9.47 -2.66
N VAL A 43 2.13 -8.74 -3.77
CA VAL A 43 1.21 -7.64 -4.05
C VAL A 43 0.27 -8.01 -5.19
N THR A 44 -1.04 -7.98 -4.91
CA THR A 44 -2.11 -8.08 -5.91
C THR A 44 -2.77 -6.72 -6.10
N PHE A 45 -2.97 -6.32 -7.36
CA PHE A 45 -3.53 -5.02 -7.72
C PHE A 45 -4.95 -5.15 -8.25
N VAL A 46 -5.87 -4.35 -7.73
CA VAL A 46 -7.21 -4.19 -8.29
C VAL A 46 -7.20 -3.01 -9.26
N ALA A 47 -7.43 -3.32 -10.54
CA ALA A 47 -7.45 -2.34 -11.63
C ALA A 47 -8.64 -2.62 -12.57
N ARG A 48 -8.93 -1.71 -13.51
CA ARG A 48 -10.01 -1.88 -14.48
C ARG A 48 -9.67 -1.36 -15.87
N GLY A 49 -10.38 -1.86 -16.87
CA GLY A 49 -10.29 -1.43 -18.27
C GLY A 49 -8.89 -1.54 -18.84
N ALA A 50 -8.55 -0.61 -19.75
CA ALA A 50 -7.27 -0.61 -20.46
C ALA A 50 -6.03 -0.65 -19.54
N HIS A 51 -6.12 -0.11 -18.32
CA HIS A 51 -5.02 -0.16 -17.36
C HIS A 51 -4.79 -1.59 -16.84
N LEU A 52 -5.85 -2.32 -16.49
CA LEU A 52 -5.76 -3.73 -16.06
C LEU A 52 -5.20 -4.61 -17.19
N ASP A 53 -5.71 -4.45 -18.40
CA ASP A 53 -5.29 -5.26 -19.55
C ASP A 53 -3.80 -5.04 -19.86
N ALA A 54 -3.35 -3.78 -19.82
CA ALA A 54 -1.95 -3.44 -19.98
C ALA A 54 -1.09 -3.98 -18.83
N MET A 55 -1.55 -3.92 -17.57
CA MET A 55 -0.83 -4.49 -16.44
C MET A 55 -0.61 -6.00 -16.61
N ARG A 56 -1.67 -6.74 -16.95
CA ARG A 56 -1.59 -8.20 -17.16
C ARG A 56 -0.61 -8.58 -18.27
N ARG A 57 -0.55 -7.81 -19.35
CA ARG A 57 0.34 -8.07 -20.50
C ARG A 57 1.78 -7.61 -20.26
N ASP A 58 1.95 -6.38 -19.80
CA ASP A 58 3.24 -5.68 -19.84
C ASP A 58 3.93 -5.60 -18.47
N GLY A 59 3.22 -5.85 -17.38
CA GLY A 59 3.66 -5.55 -16.02
C GLY A 59 3.23 -4.15 -15.58
N LEU A 60 3.71 -3.69 -14.42
CA LEU A 60 3.49 -2.33 -13.92
C LEU A 60 4.81 -1.57 -13.93
N GLN A 61 4.90 -0.51 -14.73
CA GLN A 61 6.07 0.35 -14.79
C GLN A 61 5.87 1.57 -13.88
N ILE A 62 6.86 1.86 -13.04
CA ILE A 62 6.97 3.10 -12.26
C ILE A 62 8.15 3.87 -12.81
N ILE A 63 7.91 5.11 -13.22
CA ILE A 63 8.96 6.02 -13.69
C ILE A 63 8.98 7.29 -12.85
N GLY A 64 10.16 7.90 -12.72
CA GLY A 64 10.29 9.24 -12.14
C GLY A 64 11.48 9.44 -11.21
N ILE A 65 11.39 10.48 -10.39
CA ILE A 65 12.53 11.01 -9.63
C ILE A 65 13.13 10.04 -8.60
N SER A 66 12.38 9.01 -8.20
CA SER A 66 12.82 7.98 -7.24
C SER A 66 13.34 6.72 -7.93
N GLY A 67 13.74 6.85 -9.20
CA GLY A 67 14.24 5.77 -10.03
C GLY A 67 13.14 4.93 -10.66
N ASP A 68 13.43 4.46 -11.86
CA ASP A 68 12.52 3.66 -12.66
C ASP A 68 12.56 2.20 -12.21
N HIS A 69 11.39 1.55 -12.22
CA HIS A 69 11.26 0.14 -11.87
C HIS A 69 10.08 -0.48 -12.63
N THR A 70 10.19 -1.76 -12.96
CA THR A 70 9.10 -2.51 -13.58
C THR A 70 8.81 -3.77 -12.77
N VAL A 71 7.57 -3.93 -12.34
CA VAL A 71 7.06 -5.15 -11.70
C VAL A 71 6.52 -6.06 -12.80
N LYS A 72 7.22 -7.17 -13.07
CA LYS A 72 6.82 -8.17 -14.05
C LYS A 72 7.28 -9.58 -13.61
N PRO A 73 6.39 -10.58 -13.50
CA PRO A 73 4.94 -10.48 -13.68
C PRO A 73 4.26 -9.64 -12.59
N VAL A 74 3.08 -9.10 -12.87
CA VAL A 74 2.24 -8.39 -11.89
C VAL A 74 0.95 -9.19 -11.65
N LYS A 75 0.56 -9.39 -10.39
CA LYS A 75 -0.74 -9.97 -10.04
C LYS A 75 -1.79 -8.85 -10.13
N ALA A 76 -2.67 -8.90 -11.12
CA ALA A 76 -3.69 -7.87 -11.32
C ALA A 76 -5.06 -8.48 -11.63
N VAL A 77 -6.08 -8.07 -10.88
CA VAL A 77 -7.45 -8.59 -10.92
C VAL A 77 -8.45 -7.46 -11.13
N ALA A 78 -9.61 -7.80 -11.71
CA ALA A 78 -10.72 -6.87 -11.86
C ALA A 78 -11.58 -6.83 -10.60
N ASP A 79 -11.85 -8.02 -10.05
CA ASP A 79 -12.59 -8.21 -8.80
C ASP A 79 -11.62 -8.54 -7.65
N PRO A 80 -11.62 -7.80 -6.52
CA PRO A 80 -10.82 -8.16 -5.36
C PRO A 80 -11.10 -9.58 -4.83
N ALA A 81 -12.27 -10.18 -5.09
CA ALA A 81 -12.60 -11.55 -4.70
C ALA A 81 -11.74 -12.62 -5.44
N GLU A 82 -11.14 -12.26 -6.58
CA GLU A 82 -10.18 -13.13 -7.29
C GLU A 82 -8.81 -13.19 -6.58
N ALA A 83 -8.54 -12.26 -5.66
CA ALA A 83 -7.28 -12.22 -4.94
C ALA A 83 -7.26 -13.22 -3.77
N GLU A 84 -6.05 -13.65 -3.40
CA GLU A 84 -5.88 -14.33 -2.13
C GLU A 84 -6.24 -13.38 -0.96
N PRO A 85 -6.77 -13.93 0.15
CA PRO A 85 -7.11 -13.14 1.32
C PRO A 85 -5.90 -12.31 1.80
N PRO A 86 -6.00 -10.97 1.78
CA PRO A 86 -4.88 -10.13 2.13
C PRO A 86 -4.74 -9.98 3.63
N GLU A 87 -3.51 -9.83 4.10
CA GLU A 87 -3.20 -9.39 5.46
C GLU A 87 -3.34 -7.86 5.56
N MET A 88 -3.02 -7.17 4.46
CA MET A 88 -3.08 -5.72 4.35
C MET A 88 -3.74 -5.29 3.05
N VAL A 89 -4.61 -4.28 3.13
CA VAL A 89 -5.17 -3.58 1.98
C VAL A 89 -4.66 -2.15 1.96
N LEU A 90 -4.06 -1.73 0.84
CA LEU A 90 -3.86 -0.31 0.55
C LEU A 90 -5.09 0.20 -0.21
N PHE A 91 -5.92 1.00 0.46
CA PHE A 91 -7.12 1.55 -0.13
C PHE A 91 -6.83 2.90 -0.78
N ALA A 92 -6.72 2.91 -2.11
CA ALA A 92 -6.22 4.04 -2.89
C ALA A 92 -7.15 4.47 -4.04
N THR A 93 -8.45 4.16 -3.95
CA THR A 93 -9.46 4.69 -4.88
C THR A 93 -9.70 6.18 -4.62
N LYS A 94 -10.35 6.88 -5.55
CA LYS A 94 -10.83 8.25 -5.29
C LYS A 94 -11.98 8.22 -4.28
N LEU A 95 -12.16 9.30 -3.53
CA LEU A 95 -13.19 9.39 -2.47
C LEU A 95 -14.61 9.08 -2.99
N GLY A 96 -14.96 9.55 -4.20
CA GLY A 96 -16.25 9.24 -4.83
C GLY A 96 -16.48 7.76 -5.19
N ASP A 97 -15.42 6.94 -5.21
CA ASP A 97 -15.49 5.50 -5.46
C ASP A 97 -15.34 4.69 -4.15
N THR A 98 -15.24 5.33 -2.97
CA THR A 98 -14.96 4.64 -1.70
C THR A 98 -16.03 3.60 -1.36
N GLU A 99 -17.31 3.96 -1.43
CA GLU A 99 -18.41 3.06 -1.08
C GLU A 99 -18.40 1.80 -1.95
N ARG A 100 -18.27 2.00 -3.27
CA ARG A 100 -18.18 0.91 -4.25
C ARG A 100 -16.97 0.03 -3.98
N GLY A 101 -15.81 0.64 -3.69
CA GLY A 101 -14.59 -0.10 -3.40
C GLY A 101 -14.67 -0.91 -2.11
N ALA A 102 -15.24 -0.32 -1.05
CA ALA A 102 -15.42 -1.00 0.24
C ALA A 102 -16.40 -2.18 0.12
N LYS A 103 -17.50 -2.02 -0.62
CA LYS A 103 -18.43 -3.11 -0.93
C LYS A 103 -17.75 -4.26 -1.67
N ALA A 104 -16.93 -3.96 -2.69
CA ALA A 104 -16.21 -4.99 -3.44
C ALA A 104 -15.23 -5.78 -2.55
N LEU A 105 -14.60 -5.12 -1.58
CA LEU A 105 -13.67 -5.77 -0.65
C LEU A 105 -14.32 -6.75 0.34
N GLN A 106 -15.65 -6.73 0.51
CA GLN A 106 -16.34 -7.59 1.48
C GLN A 106 -16.06 -9.09 1.26
N ALA A 107 -15.88 -9.50 0.01
CA ALA A 107 -15.59 -10.90 -0.33
C ALA A 107 -14.12 -11.30 -0.11
N ALA A 108 -13.19 -10.33 -0.13
CA ALA A 108 -11.76 -10.57 0.01
C ALA A 108 -11.27 -10.45 1.47
N VAL A 109 -11.87 -9.53 2.22
CA VAL A 109 -11.47 -9.17 3.59
C VAL A 109 -11.88 -10.23 4.59
N ARG A 110 -10.96 -10.56 5.51
CA ARG A 110 -11.19 -11.45 6.65
C ARG A 110 -11.00 -10.72 7.97
N GLU A 111 -11.45 -11.35 9.06
CA GLU A 111 -11.17 -10.90 10.42
C GLU A 111 -9.66 -10.65 10.60
N GLY A 112 -9.30 -9.48 11.13
CA GLY A 112 -7.91 -9.09 11.34
C GLY A 112 -7.18 -8.49 10.13
N THR A 113 -7.84 -8.37 8.97
CA THR A 113 -7.26 -7.65 7.81
C THR A 113 -7.06 -6.18 8.16
N THR A 114 -5.87 -5.65 7.92
CA THR A 114 -5.60 -4.21 8.11
C THR A 114 -5.83 -3.44 6.82
N ILE A 115 -6.68 -2.42 6.84
CA ILE A 115 -6.93 -1.56 5.70
C ILE A 115 -6.31 -0.18 5.98
N ILE A 116 -5.33 0.22 5.19
CA ILE A 116 -4.75 1.56 5.25
C ILE A 116 -5.43 2.42 4.18
N SER A 117 -6.22 3.40 4.60
CA SER A 117 -6.80 4.38 3.68
C SER A 117 -5.72 5.37 3.26
N LEU A 118 -5.44 5.45 1.96
CA LEU A 118 -4.48 6.38 1.37
C LEU A 118 -5.16 7.57 0.70
N GLN A 119 -6.45 7.76 0.99
CA GLN A 119 -7.27 8.81 0.41
C GLN A 119 -7.01 10.14 1.11
N ASN A 120 -7.01 11.23 0.35
CA ASN A 120 -7.05 12.56 0.93
C ASN A 120 -8.46 12.83 1.49
N GLY A 121 -8.53 13.28 2.74
CA GLY A 121 -9.79 13.57 3.44
C GLY A 121 -9.97 12.74 4.70
N ILE A 122 -10.86 13.19 5.58
CA ILE A 122 -11.14 12.53 6.87
C ILE A 122 -12.27 11.50 6.80
N GLU A 123 -13.12 11.57 5.76
CA GLU A 123 -14.35 10.78 5.64
C GLU A 123 -14.10 9.36 5.12
N GLY A 124 -13.04 9.15 4.33
CA GLY A 124 -12.74 7.87 3.69
C GLY A 124 -12.65 6.70 4.68
N PRO A 125 -11.83 6.79 5.75
CA PRO A 125 -11.73 5.75 6.77
C PRO A 125 -13.08 5.36 7.39
N ASP A 126 -13.94 6.32 7.72
CA ASP A 126 -15.24 6.04 8.36
C ASP A 126 -16.22 5.36 7.39
N LEU A 127 -16.24 5.78 6.13
CA LEU A 127 -17.00 5.10 5.08
C LEU A 127 -16.52 3.66 4.86
N ILE A 128 -15.21 3.42 4.87
CA ILE A 128 -14.65 2.07 4.76
C ILE A 128 -15.07 1.21 5.96
N ARG A 129 -14.98 1.75 7.19
CA ARG A 129 -15.40 1.05 8.42
C ARG A 129 -16.86 0.64 8.39
N ALA A 130 -17.74 1.53 7.92
CA ALA A 130 -19.18 1.26 7.84
C ALA A 130 -19.51 0.03 6.97
N HIS A 131 -18.71 -0.25 5.94
CA HIS A 131 -18.92 -1.40 5.05
C HIS A 131 -18.09 -2.64 5.40
N LEU A 132 -17.03 -2.49 6.20
CA LEU A 132 -16.08 -3.54 6.53
C LEU A 132 -15.83 -3.59 8.05
N PRO A 133 -16.87 -3.89 8.87
CA PRO A 133 -16.75 -3.86 10.33
C PRO A 133 -15.79 -4.91 10.92
N ARG A 134 -15.43 -5.93 10.13
CA ARG A 134 -14.47 -7.00 10.49
C ARG A 134 -13.01 -6.64 10.19
N ALA A 135 -12.79 -5.50 9.53
CA ALA A 135 -11.46 -5.03 9.17
C ALA A 135 -10.97 -3.99 10.17
N HIS A 136 -9.67 -3.97 10.38
CA HIS A 136 -9.02 -2.90 11.12
C HIS A 136 -8.66 -1.76 10.15
N VAL A 137 -9.43 -0.66 10.17
CA VAL A 137 -9.23 0.47 9.26
C VAL A 137 -8.38 1.56 9.90
N VAL A 138 -7.24 1.85 9.27
CA VAL A 138 -6.24 2.82 9.71
C VAL A 138 -6.23 4.01 8.73
N PRO A 139 -6.39 5.25 9.20
CA PRO A 139 -6.19 6.42 8.36
C PRO A 139 -4.71 6.57 7.99
N GLY A 140 -4.47 6.88 6.72
CA GLY A 140 -3.14 7.20 6.19
C GLY A 140 -3.15 8.55 5.48
N VAL A 141 -2.04 9.27 5.63
CA VAL A 141 -1.76 10.53 4.94
C VAL A 141 -0.66 10.27 3.93
N VAL A 142 -0.93 10.60 2.68
CA VAL A 142 0.02 10.45 1.59
C VAL A 142 0.46 11.81 1.08
N ARG A 143 1.78 12.03 1.00
CA ARG A 143 2.39 13.16 0.32
C ARG A 143 3.16 12.67 -0.90
N ILE A 144 2.51 12.69 -2.06
CA ILE A 144 3.10 12.31 -3.35
C ILE A 144 2.38 13.02 -4.50
N SER A 145 3.10 13.29 -5.59
CA SER A 145 2.50 13.63 -6.88
C SER A 145 2.75 12.48 -7.86
N SER A 146 1.76 11.61 -8.03
CA SER A 146 1.84 10.49 -8.97
C SER A 146 0.53 10.30 -9.72
N HIS A 147 0.63 9.86 -10.97
CA HIS A 147 -0.52 9.63 -11.85
C HIS A 147 -0.24 8.52 -12.85
N ILE A 148 -1.30 7.99 -13.46
CA ILE A 148 -1.19 7.09 -14.60
C ILE A 148 -0.80 7.95 -15.81
N ALA A 149 0.44 7.85 -16.29
CA ALA A 149 0.88 8.57 -17.49
C ALA A 149 0.31 7.95 -18.76
N ARG A 150 0.21 6.61 -18.79
CA ARG A 150 -0.47 5.80 -19.80
C ARG A 150 -0.82 4.44 -19.18
N PRO A 151 -1.67 3.60 -19.81
CA PRO A 151 -1.93 2.25 -19.30
C PRO A 151 -0.65 1.53 -18.88
N CYS A 152 -0.68 0.88 -17.72
CA CYS A 152 0.44 0.24 -17.01
C CYS A 152 1.64 1.10 -16.56
N VAL A 153 1.64 2.42 -16.79
CA VAL A 153 2.75 3.30 -16.41
C VAL A 153 2.32 4.36 -15.40
N ILE A 154 2.95 4.30 -14.23
CA ILE A 154 2.81 5.27 -13.16
C ILE A 154 3.99 6.23 -13.19
N GLU A 155 3.71 7.52 -13.30
CA GLU A 155 4.73 8.56 -13.28
C GLU A 155 4.67 9.34 -11.96
N HIS A 156 5.80 9.38 -11.26
CA HIS A 156 6.00 10.08 -9.98
C HIS A 156 6.86 11.33 -10.16
N LYS A 157 6.27 12.50 -9.91
CA LYS A 157 6.89 13.83 -10.08
C LYS A 157 7.13 14.55 -8.76
N ALA A 158 7.97 15.58 -8.83
CA ALA A 158 8.20 16.61 -7.81
C ALA A 158 9.03 16.22 -6.57
N GLN A 159 8.52 15.36 -5.68
CA GLN A 159 9.16 15.10 -4.37
C GLN A 159 9.06 13.63 -3.97
N PRO A 160 10.02 13.07 -3.20
CA PRO A 160 9.95 11.70 -2.71
C PRO A 160 8.60 11.41 -2.03
N GLY A 161 7.95 10.31 -2.42
CA GLY A 161 6.63 9.95 -1.88
C GLY A 161 6.73 9.57 -0.42
N ARG A 162 5.86 10.12 0.43
CA ARG A 162 5.78 9.81 1.87
C ARG A 162 4.40 9.29 2.26
N ILE A 163 4.35 8.23 3.08
CA ILE A 163 3.11 7.75 3.71
C ILE A 163 3.23 7.81 5.23
N GLU A 164 2.31 8.48 5.89
CA GLU A 164 2.12 8.39 7.34
C GLU A 164 0.83 7.64 7.61
N PHE A 165 0.79 6.77 8.61
CA PHE A 165 -0.45 6.13 9.05
C PHE A 165 -0.38 5.81 10.54
N GLY A 166 -1.51 5.86 11.22
CA GLY A 166 -1.60 5.65 12.66
C GLY A 166 -3.06 5.52 13.11
N GLU A 167 -3.27 4.87 14.24
CA GLU A 167 -4.59 4.80 14.88
C GLU A 167 -4.93 6.16 15.52
N PRO A 168 -6.19 6.60 15.48
CA PRO A 168 -6.64 7.78 16.22
C PRO A 168 -6.37 7.67 17.73
N ASP A 169 -6.51 6.46 18.29
CA ASP A 169 -6.60 6.25 19.75
C ASP A 169 -5.38 5.58 20.40
N GLY A 170 -4.31 5.31 19.63
CA GLY A 170 -3.07 4.73 20.17
C GLY A 170 -3.17 3.28 20.72
N GLU A 171 -4.33 2.62 20.59
CA GLU A 171 -4.53 1.22 20.97
C GLU A 171 -3.94 0.26 19.94
N ARG A 172 -2.72 -0.21 20.22
CA ARG A 172 -1.97 -1.25 19.49
C ARG A 172 -2.82 -2.11 18.55
N ILE A 173 -2.44 -2.07 17.27
CA ILE A 173 -2.38 -3.23 16.38
C ILE A 173 -2.12 -4.52 17.20
N ARG A 174 -3.18 -5.32 17.41
CA ARG A 174 -3.12 -6.67 17.99
C ARG A 174 -2.90 -7.71 16.90
N THR A 175 -2.20 -7.35 15.82
CA THR A 175 -1.48 -8.35 15.02
C THR A 175 -0.31 -8.82 15.86
N SER A 176 0.05 -10.10 15.76
CA SER A 176 1.20 -10.69 16.45
C SER A 176 2.54 -10.06 16.07
N ARG A 177 2.60 -8.95 15.30
CA ARG A 177 3.87 -8.28 14.96
C ARG A 177 3.78 -6.86 14.35
N PRO A 178 3.54 -5.79 15.12
CA PRO A 178 3.72 -4.42 14.63
C PRO A 178 5.13 -3.92 14.98
N SER A 179 6.14 -4.24 14.16
CA SER A 179 7.44 -3.54 14.22
C SER A 179 8.33 -3.67 12.98
N SER A 180 8.12 -4.62 12.06
CA SER A 180 9.09 -4.88 10.99
C SER A 180 8.91 -4.06 9.71
N THR A 181 7.71 -3.56 9.39
CA THR A 181 7.46 -2.88 8.09
C THR A 181 8.09 -1.48 8.02
N CYS A 182 8.16 -0.75 9.14
CA CYS A 182 8.88 0.53 9.20
C CYS A 182 10.40 0.37 9.33
N ALA A 183 10.87 -0.75 9.89
CA ALA A 183 12.26 -0.90 10.35
C ALA A 183 13.26 -1.30 9.25
N ARG A 184 12.79 -1.77 8.09
CA ARG A 184 13.66 -2.17 6.95
C ARG A 184 13.02 -1.73 5.65
N ARG A 185 13.39 -0.53 5.20
CA ARG A 185 12.81 0.13 4.03
C ARG A 185 13.79 0.22 2.88
N PRO A 186 13.32 0.15 1.63
CA PRO A 186 14.06 0.75 0.53
C PRO A 186 14.14 2.27 0.75
N ALA A 187 15.29 2.88 0.45
CA ALA A 187 15.53 4.33 0.62
C ALA A 187 14.49 5.22 -0.10
N SER A 188 13.74 4.67 -1.07
CA SER A 188 12.75 5.35 -1.89
C SER A 188 11.33 5.47 -1.28
N MET A 189 11.09 4.98 -0.05
CA MET A 189 9.75 5.00 0.56
C MET A 189 9.79 5.42 2.05
N PRO A 190 9.95 6.72 2.36
CA PRO A 190 9.78 7.22 3.70
C PRO A 190 8.33 7.01 4.14
N CYS A 191 8.12 6.10 5.08
CA CYS A 191 6.89 6.00 5.85
C CYS A 191 7.10 6.61 7.26
N SER A 192 6.09 6.89 8.05
CA SER A 192 6.25 6.98 9.51
C SER A 192 4.98 6.57 10.19
N HIS A 193 5.13 5.80 11.26
CA HIS A 193 4.02 5.46 12.13
C HIS A 193 4.02 6.48 13.27
N GLN A 194 3.01 7.34 13.31
CA GLN A 194 2.89 8.38 14.33
C GLN A 194 1.97 7.85 15.43
N ARG A 195 2.47 7.87 16.68
CA ARG A 195 1.64 7.68 17.87
C ARG A 195 1.00 9.04 18.17
N SER A 196 -0.29 9.09 18.46
CA SER A 196 -0.82 10.27 19.15
C SER A 196 -0.15 10.29 20.54
N ALA A 197 0.68 11.29 20.78
CA ALA A 197 0.98 11.68 22.15
C ALA A 197 -0.30 12.34 22.64
N THR A 198 -0.95 11.75 23.63
CA THR A 198 -1.96 12.43 24.44
C THR A 198 -1.35 13.75 24.91
N MET A 199 -1.80 14.87 24.33
CA MET A 199 -1.63 16.18 24.93
C MET A 199 -2.59 16.21 26.12
N SER A 200 -2.08 15.82 27.29
CA SER A 200 -2.64 16.24 28.56
C SER A 200 -2.49 17.76 28.66
N GLY A 201 -3.62 18.47 28.64
CA GLY A 201 -3.75 19.90 28.86
C GLY A 201 -5.21 20.23 29.14
#